data_AF-A0A8J5PKA1-F1
#
_entry.id   AF-A0A8J5PKA1-F1
#
_cell.length_a   1.000
_cell.length_b   1.000
_cell.length_c   1.000
_cell.angle_alpha   90.00
_cell.angle_beta   90.00
_cell.angle_gamma   90.00
#
_symmetry.space_group_name_H-M   'P 1'
#
loop_
_entity.id
_entity.type
_entity.pdbx_description
1 polymer ?
#
loop_
_entity_poly.entity_id
_entity_poly.type
_entity_poly.pdbx_seq_one_letter_code
_entity_poly.pdbx_strand_id
1 'polypeptide(L)'
;MQWVYNVARDLLPLSSGAYGADLGPDPRDTALVAKAFGPNGPRLARLKQNLDPRNVLAYACPLPKPPMKQKLIILVRGESGVGKDYCADIWVSVFTRCAHKRCKARKASISDATKREYAATTGADLDALLGDRAYKEQHRPALTAFFKEQMRQQPRLPEKHFLNVMSDAADMDVLVITGMRDEAPTATLSHLVPNSRLLDIRVTASEKTRQARRKCQVNDND
;
A
#
# COMPACT_ATOMS: atom_id res chain seq x y z
N MET A 1 -39.01 -22.75 -11.25
CA MET A 1 -38.35 -21.66 -10.49
C MET A 1 -37.71 -20.56 -11.36
N GLN A 2 -37.96 -20.48 -12.67
CA GLN A 2 -37.33 -19.48 -13.55
C GLN A 2 -37.66 -18.02 -13.17
N TRP A 3 -38.86 -17.77 -12.64
CA TRP A 3 -39.30 -16.45 -12.24
C TRP A 3 -38.43 -15.84 -11.12
N VAL A 4 -37.91 -16.64 -10.19
CA VAL A 4 -37.03 -16.18 -9.09
C VAL A 4 -35.73 -15.60 -9.64
N TYR A 5 -35.12 -16.30 -10.61
CA TYR A 5 -33.89 -15.83 -11.27
C TYR A 5 -34.11 -14.56 -12.09
N ASN A 6 -35.28 -14.42 -12.72
CA ASN A 6 -35.62 -13.22 -13.46
C ASN A 6 -35.75 -12.01 -12.52
N VAL A 7 -36.51 -12.16 -11.43
CA VAL A 7 -36.66 -11.11 -10.40
C VAL A 7 -35.30 -10.73 -9.77
N ALA A 8 -34.49 -11.72 -9.39
CA ALA A 8 -33.17 -11.48 -8.81
C ALA A 8 -32.24 -10.71 -9.76
N ARG A 9 -32.28 -11.04 -11.06
CA ARG A 9 -31.50 -10.36 -12.10
C ARG A 9 -31.95 -8.91 -12.29
N ASP A 10 -33.26 -8.66 -12.32
CA ASP A 10 -33.83 -7.33 -12.53
C ASP A 10 -33.53 -6.39 -11.35
N LEU A 11 -33.47 -6.94 -10.13
CA LEU A 11 -33.15 -6.18 -8.92
C LEU A 11 -31.65 -6.01 -8.67
N LEU A 12 -30.79 -6.83 -9.27
CA LEU A 12 -29.34 -6.82 -9.03
C LEU A 12 -28.63 -5.47 -9.31
N PRO A 13 -29.00 -4.69 -10.35
CA PRO A 13 -28.42 -3.37 -10.58
C PRO A 13 -28.82 -2.33 -9.53
N LEU A 14 -29.95 -2.55 -8.86
CA LEU A 14 -30.51 -1.66 -7.84
C LEU A 14 -30.05 -2.04 -6.43
N SER A 15 -29.40 -3.21 -6.27
CA SER A 15 -28.98 -3.73 -4.98
C SER A 15 -27.48 -3.49 -4.73
N SER A 16 -27.13 -3.34 -3.45
CA SER A 16 -25.73 -3.26 -3.01
C SER A 16 -25.03 -4.62 -2.94
N GLY A 17 -25.75 -5.71 -3.27
CA GLY A 17 -25.26 -7.08 -3.27
C GLY A 17 -26.40 -8.11 -3.12
N ALA A 18 -26.05 -9.38 -3.24
CA ALA A 18 -26.94 -10.50 -2.94
C ALA A 18 -26.49 -11.19 -1.63
N TYR A 19 -27.42 -11.43 -0.69
CA TYR A 19 -27.12 -12.18 0.53
C TYR A 19 -27.72 -13.59 0.42
N GLY A 20 -26.86 -14.60 0.33
CA GLY A 20 -27.26 -16.00 0.28
C GLY A 20 -26.24 -16.85 1.04
N ALA A 21 -26.71 -17.60 2.04
CA ALA A 21 -25.86 -18.52 2.80
C ALA A 21 -25.44 -19.73 1.95
N ASP A 22 -26.27 -20.10 0.98
CA ASP A 22 -26.07 -21.19 0.02
C ASP A 22 -26.57 -20.69 -1.35
N LEU A 23 -25.67 -20.65 -2.32
CA LEU A 23 -25.99 -20.27 -3.69
C LEU A 23 -25.99 -21.49 -4.62
N GLY A 24 -25.92 -22.71 -4.07
CA GLY A 24 -25.99 -23.96 -4.80
C GLY A 24 -24.87 -24.16 -5.83
N PRO A 25 -24.79 -25.35 -6.46
CA PRO A 25 -23.88 -25.64 -7.57
C PRO A 25 -24.34 -25.03 -8.91
N ASP A 26 -25.52 -24.42 -8.97
CA ASP A 26 -26.16 -24.09 -10.23
C ASP A 26 -25.39 -22.96 -10.94
N PRO A 27 -24.96 -23.14 -12.21
CA PRO A 27 -24.22 -22.13 -12.94
C PRO A 27 -24.94 -20.78 -13.03
N ARG A 28 -26.27 -20.76 -12.95
CA ARG A 28 -27.09 -19.53 -12.98
C ARG A 28 -26.82 -18.62 -11.78
N ASP A 29 -26.36 -19.17 -10.67
CA ASP A 29 -26.04 -18.43 -9.45
C ASP A 29 -24.67 -17.75 -9.51
N THR A 30 -23.78 -18.11 -10.45
CA THR A 30 -22.43 -17.53 -10.60
C THR A 30 -22.42 -15.99 -10.65
N ALA A 31 -23.39 -15.39 -11.35
CA ALA A 31 -23.50 -13.94 -11.45
C ALA A 31 -23.93 -13.29 -10.12
N LEU A 32 -24.80 -13.96 -9.36
CA LEU A 32 -25.24 -13.53 -8.04
C LEU A 32 -24.11 -13.65 -7.02
N VAL A 33 -23.33 -14.73 -7.09
CA VAL A 33 -22.13 -14.99 -6.28
C VAL A 33 -21.08 -13.89 -6.42
N ALA A 34 -20.83 -13.43 -7.65
CA ALA A 34 -19.85 -12.36 -7.90
C ALA A 34 -20.26 -11.01 -7.29
N LYS A 35 -21.57 -10.80 -7.08
CA LYS A 35 -22.14 -9.63 -6.41
C LYS A 35 -22.44 -9.88 -4.93
N ALA A 36 -22.46 -11.14 -4.51
CA ALA A 36 -22.61 -11.50 -3.13
C ALA A 36 -21.39 -10.97 -2.35
N PHE A 37 -21.66 -10.35 -1.21
CA PHE A 37 -20.64 -9.80 -0.30
C PHE A 37 -19.92 -8.51 -0.76
N GLY A 38 -20.20 -7.98 -1.95
CA GLY A 38 -19.75 -6.65 -2.41
C GLY A 38 -18.25 -6.40 -2.17
N PRO A 39 -17.85 -5.25 -1.59
CA PRO A 39 -16.45 -4.93 -1.30
C PRO A 39 -15.75 -5.91 -0.33
N ASN A 40 -16.51 -6.68 0.45
CA ASN A 40 -15.99 -7.63 1.43
C ASN A 40 -15.71 -9.02 0.84
N GLY A 41 -16.07 -9.29 -0.42
CA GLY A 41 -15.87 -10.57 -1.09
C GLY A 41 -14.46 -11.16 -0.92
N PRO A 42 -13.36 -10.39 -1.15
CA PRO A 42 -12.01 -10.90 -0.97
C PRO A 42 -11.66 -11.25 0.48
N ARG A 43 -12.22 -10.54 1.46
CA ARG A 43 -12.02 -10.82 2.89
C ARG A 43 -12.70 -12.12 3.29
N LEU A 44 -13.95 -12.32 2.84
CA LEU A 44 -14.68 -13.55 3.11
C LEU A 44 -14.06 -14.75 2.39
N ALA A 45 -13.57 -14.57 1.17
CA ALA A 45 -12.94 -15.63 0.39
C ALA A 45 -11.66 -16.16 1.07
N ARG A 46 -10.92 -15.29 1.76
CA ARG A 46 -9.78 -15.68 2.61
C ARG A 46 -10.21 -16.38 3.89
N LEU A 47 -11.28 -15.90 4.53
CA LEU A 47 -11.82 -16.56 5.71
C LEU A 47 -12.25 -18.00 5.37
N LYS A 48 -12.93 -18.18 4.24
CA LYS A 48 -13.28 -19.51 3.71
C LYS A 48 -12.06 -20.38 3.46
N GLN A 49 -10.99 -19.87 2.85
CA GLN A 49 -9.76 -20.65 2.67
C GLN A 49 -9.13 -21.12 3.99
N ASN A 50 -9.19 -20.30 5.04
CA ASN A 50 -8.62 -20.65 6.34
C ASN A 50 -9.50 -21.61 7.15
N LEU A 51 -10.82 -21.41 7.12
CA LEU A 51 -11.77 -22.18 7.93
C LEU A 51 -12.27 -23.45 7.22
N ASP A 52 -12.23 -23.47 5.89
CA ASP A 52 -12.65 -24.58 5.04
C ASP A 52 -11.54 -24.94 4.02
N PRO A 53 -10.35 -25.35 4.50
CA PRO A 53 -9.19 -25.60 3.64
C PRO A 53 -9.37 -26.76 2.66
N ARG A 54 -10.30 -27.68 2.96
CA ARG A 54 -10.66 -28.82 2.12
C ARG A 54 -11.89 -28.55 1.25
N ASN A 55 -12.43 -27.33 1.28
CA ASN A 55 -13.60 -26.92 0.52
C ASN A 55 -14.83 -27.84 0.73
N VAL A 56 -15.02 -28.32 1.96
CA VAL A 56 -16.16 -29.15 2.39
C VAL A 56 -17.47 -28.38 2.23
N LEU A 57 -17.44 -27.05 2.39
CA LEU A 57 -18.58 -26.17 2.25
C LEU A 57 -18.61 -25.50 0.86
N ALA A 58 -18.32 -26.23 -0.21
CA ALA A 58 -18.12 -25.66 -1.56
C ALA A 58 -19.25 -24.72 -2.03
N TYR A 59 -20.50 -25.05 -1.68
CA TYR A 59 -21.70 -24.33 -2.12
C TYR A 59 -22.21 -23.30 -1.10
N ALA A 60 -21.75 -23.41 0.15
CA ALA A 60 -21.98 -22.38 1.16
C ALA A 60 -20.93 -21.27 0.99
N CYS A 61 -21.37 -20.13 0.47
CA CYS A 61 -20.53 -19.01 0.03
C CYS A 61 -19.51 -19.43 -1.05
N PRO A 62 -19.95 -19.69 -2.29
CA PRO A 62 -19.09 -20.17 -3.39
C PRO A 62 -18.21 -19.04 -3.94
N LEU A 63 -17.37 -18.47 -3.08
CA LEU A 63 -16.60 -17.29 -3.37
C LEU A 63 -15.54 -17.60 -4.44
N PRO A 64 -15.31 -16.69 -5.40
CA PRO A 64 -14.19 -16.83 -6.30
C PRO A 64 -12.91 -16.96 -5.48
N LYS A 65 -11.99 -17.83 -5.93
CA LYS A 65 -10.69 -17.95 -5.27
C LYS A 65 -10.11 -16.54 -5.14
N PRO A 66 -9.82 -16.07 -3.92
CA PRO A 66 -9.28 -14.74 -3.75
C PRO A 66 -8.00 -14.69 -4.58
N PRO A 67 -7.76 -13.61 -5.34
CA PRO A 67 -6.46 -13.43 -5.96
C PRO A 67 -5.43 -13.57 -4.84
N MET A 68 -4.59 -14.61 -4.97
CA MET A 68 -3.51 -14.84 -4.03
C MET A 68 -2.65 -13.58 -4.04
N LYS A 69 -2.63 -12.88 -2.90
CA LYS A 69 -1.61 -11.92 -2.43
C LYS A 69 -2.22 -11.04 -1.34
N GLN A 70 -2.18 -11.49 -0.09
CA GLN A 70 -2.25 -10.53 1.00
C GLN A 70 -0.99 -9.68 0.93
N LYS A 71 -1.10 -8.48 0.35
CA LYS A 71 0.00 -7.53 0.32
C LYS A 71 0.25 -7.03 1.74
N LEU A 72 1.45 -7.26 2.25
CA LEU A 72 1.91 -6.64 3.48
C LEU A 72 2.48 -5.27 3.13
N ILE A 73 1.91 -4.22 3.70
CA ILE A 73 2.37 -2.85 3.51
C ILE A 73 3.00 -2.39 4.83
N ILE A 74 4.26 -2.01 4.79
CA ILE A 74 5.01 -1.51 5.94
C ILE A 74 5.28 -0.04 5.71
N LEU A 75 4.63 0.81 6.51
CA LEU A 75 4.86 2.25 6.54
C LEU A 75 6.02 2.52 7.50
N VAL A 76 7.11 3.06 6.98
CA VAL A 76 8.31 3.36 7.77
C VAL A 76 8.40 4.85 8.02
N ARG A 77 8.24 5.20 9.30
CA ARG A 77 8.29 6.57 9.78
C ARG A 77 9.57 6.84 10.56
N GLY A 78 9.91 8.11 10.65
CA GLY A 78 11.06 8.56 11.43
C GLY A 78 11.60 9.89 10.92
N GLU A 79 12.24 10.62 11.82
CA GLU A 79 12.84 11.92 11.51
C GLU A 79 14.03 11.79 10.55
N SER A 80 14.50 12.91 9.98
CA SER A 80 15.67 12.84 9.11
C SER A 80 16.90 12.36 9.89
N GLY A 81 17.68 11.45 9.29
CA GLY A 81 18.92 10.91 9.86
C GLY A 81 18.75 9.75 10.86
N VAL A 82 17.53 9.28 11.13
CA VAL A 82 17.31 8.13 12.02
C VAL A 82 17.71 6.78 11.40
N GLY A 83 17.83 6.71 10.08
CA GLY A 83 18.18 5.48 9.35
C GLY A 83 16.98 4.70 8.81
N LYS A 84 15.79 5.33 8.73
CA LYS A 84 14.57 4.66 8.21
C LYS A 84 14.74 4.05 6.81
N ASP A 85 15.43 4.75 5.90
CA ASP A 85 15.63 4.28 4.53
C ASP A 85 16.61 3.09 4.50
N TYR A 86 17.64 3.12 5.35
CA TYR A 86 18.58 2.02 5.55
C TYR A 86 17.89 0.76 6.11
N CYS A 87 17.04 0.92 7.14
CA CYS A 87 16.25 -0.21 7.67
C CYS A 87 15.31 -0.78 6.60
N ALA A 88 14.65 0.08 5.82
CA ALA A 88 13.78 -0.35 4.73
C ALA A 88 14.53 -1.17 3.66
N ASP A 89 15.74 -0.74 3.28
CA ASP A 89 16.58 -1.47 2.33
C ASP A 89 16.99 -2.85 2.88
N ILE A 90 17.38 -2.93 4.15
CA ILE A 90 17.68 -4.22 4.81
C ILE A 90 16.45 -5.13 4.81
N TRP A 91 15.28 -4.63 5.21
CA TRP A 91 14.07 -5.45 5.27
C TRP A 91 13.68 -5.99 3.90
N VAL A 92 13.74 -5.16 2.85
CA VAL A 92 13.49 -5.62 1.47
C VAL A 92 14.50 -6.69 1.05
N SER A 93 15.78 -6.51 1.36
CA SER A 93 16.82 -7.50 1.09
C SER A 93 16.55 -8.84 1.81
N VAL A 94 16.17 -8.78 3.09
CA VAL A 94 15.82 -9.96 3.89
C VAL A 94 14.59 -10.67 3.32
N PHE A 95 13.51 -9.94 3.02
CA PHE A 95 12.31 -10.54 2.44
C PHE A 95 12.56 -11.20 1.10
N THR A 96 13.42 -10.59 0.26
CA THR A 96 13.78 -11.13 -1.06
C THR A 96 14.70 -12.35 -0.95
N ARG A 97 15.58 -12.40 0.06
CA ARG A 97 16.53 -13.52 0.30
C ARG A 97 15.91 -14.75 0.96
N CYS A 98 14.77 -14.63 1.64
CA CYS A 98 14.11 -15.76 2.29
C CYS A 98 13.65 -16.81 1.25
N ALA A 99 14.51 -17.76 0.92
CA ALA A 99 14.38 -18.75 -0.16
C ALA A 99 13.15 -19.67 -0.06
N HIS A 100 12.49 -19.75 1.10
CA HIS A 100 11.38 -20.68 1.37
C HIS A 100 10.06 -20.24 0.73
N LYS A 101 9.93 -18.96 0.34
CA LYS A 101 8.80 -18.40 -0.40
C LYS A 101 9.39 -17.39 -1.37
N ARG A 102 9.09 -17.49 -2.68
CA ARG A 102 9.48 -16.48 -3.69
C ARG A 102 8.76 -15.14 -3.41
N CYS A 103 9.10 -14.49 -2.29
CA CYS A 103 8.47 -13.29 -1.79
C CYS A 103 9.01 -12.09 -2.56
N LYS A 104 8.15 -11.44 -3.32
CA LYS A 104 8.47 -10.19 -4.02
C LYS A 104 8.33 -9.03 -3.05
N ALA A 105 9.44 -8.43 -2.67
CA ALA A 105 9.47 -7.25 -1.82
C ALA A 105 10.02 -6.03 -2.57
N ARG A 106 9.45 -4.86 -2.32
CA ARG A 106 9.92 -3.59 -2.88
C ARG A 106 9.87 -2.47 -1.85
N LYS A 107 10.83 -1.55 -1.94
CA LYS A 107 10.80 -0.25 -1.28
C LYS A 107 10.28 0.82 -2.24
N ALA A 108 9.45 1.72 -1.73
CA ALA A 108 9.02 2.92 -2.43
C ALA A 108 9.07 4.13 -1.47
N SER A 109 9.34 5.33 -1.99
CA SER A 109 9.19 6.56 -1.22
C SER A 109 7.96 7.31 -1.70
N ILE A 110 6.99 7.54 -0.81
CA ILE A 110 5.74 8.25 -1.15
C ILE A 110 6.00 9.70 -1.60
N SER A 111 7.16 10.25 -1.23
CA SER A 111 7.58 11.60 -1.58
C SER A 111 8.20 11.72 -2.97
N ASP A 112 8.41 10.62 -3.71
CA ASP A 112 9.12 10.66 -4.99
C ASP A 112 8.34 11.38 -6.08
N ALA A 113 7.00 11.26 -6.08
CA ALA A 113 6.14 12.04 -6.98
C ALA A 113 6.33 13.56 -6.77
N THR A 114 6.25 14.00 -5.51
CA THR A 114 6.49 15.41 -5.16
C THR A 114 7.90 15.89 -5.52
N LYS A 115 8.93 15.05 -5.32
CA LYS A 115 10.31 15.43 -5.70
C LYS A 115 10.44 15.60 -7.21
N ARG A 116 9.81 14.73 -8.00
CA ARG A 116 9.82 14.81 -9.46
C ARG A 116 9.12 16.09 -9.94
N GLU A 117 7.97 16.41 -9.38
CA GLU A 117 7.25 17.65 -9.72
C GLU A 117 8.01 18.90 -9.26
N TYR A 118 8.62 18.86 -8.08
CA TYR A 118 9.49 19.94 -7.59
C TYR A 118 10.70 20.17 -8.51
N ALA A 119 11.42 19.11 -8.89
CA ALA A 119 12.53 19.16 -9.83
C ALA A 119 12.10 19.78 -11.17
N ALA A 120 10.99 19.31 -11.73
CA ALA A 120 10.43 19.84 -12.98
C ALA A 120 10.05 21.33 -12.88
N THR A 121 9.57 21.78 -11.71
CA THR A 121 9.11 23.16 -11.52
C THR A 121 10.26 24.13 -11.23
N THR A 122 11.28 23.67 -10.50
CA THR A 122 12.37 24.52 -9.99
C THR A 122 13.67 24.39 -10.78
N GLY A 123 13.77 23.39 -11.66
CA GLY A 123 15.02 23.03 -12.33
C GLY A 123 16.02 22.31 -11.42
N ALA A 124 15.61 21.87 -10.22
CA ALA A 124 16.47 21.08 -9.34
C ALA A 124 16.79 19.72 -9.94
N ASP A 125 17.98 19.19 -9.67
CA ASP A 125 18.42 17.89 -10.16
C ASP A 125 17.65 16.76 -9.45
N LEU A 126 16.86 16.00 -10.21
CA LEU A 126 16.05 14.91 -9.68
C LEU A 126 16.91 13.76 -9.15
N ASP A 127 17.97 13.38 -9.84
CA ASP A 127 18.81 12.25 -9.47
C ASP A 127 19.57 12.60 -8.19
N ALA A 128 20.07 13.84 -8.07
CA ALA A 128 20.64 14.36 -6.83
C ALA A 128 19.59 14.41 -5.69
N LEU A 129 18.33 14.81 -5.94
CA LEU A 129 17.27 14.79 -4.91
C LEU A 129 16.92 13.39 -4.41
N LEU A 130 17.12 12.36 -5.23
CA LEU A 130 16.82 10.97 -4.90
C LEU A 130 18.01 10.25 -4.25
N GLY A 131 19.23 10.51 -4.73
CA GLY A 131 20.45 9.81 -4.33
C GLY A 131 21.37 10.58 -3.40
N ASP A 132 21.52 11.90 -3.58
CA ASP A 132 22.42 12.73 -2.78
C ASP A 132 21.69 13.27 -1.54
N ARG A 133 22.18 12.84 -0.38
CA ARG A 133 21.63 13.23 0.90
C ARG A 133 21.94 14.69 1.26
N ALA A 134 23.12 15.21 0.94
CA ALA A 134 23.51 16.59 1.27
C ALA A 134 22.65 17.56 0.46
N TYR A 135 22.55 17.30 -0.85
CA TYR A 135 21.67 18.04 -1.76
C TYR A 135 20.21 18.00 -1.30
N LYS A 136 19.71 16.81 -0.94
CA LYS A 136 18.34 16.66 -0.42
C LYS A 136 18.09 17.40 0.90
N GLU A 137 19.07 17.45 1.81
CA GLU A 137 18.94 18.22 3.06
C GLU A 137 18.93 19.73 2.79
N GLN A 138 19.74 20.21 1.84
CA GLN A 138 19.72 21.61 1.39
C GLN A 138 18.34 22.00 0.85
N HIS A 139 17.73 21.16 0.02
CA HIS A 139 16.40 21.41 -0.56
C HIS A 139 15.23 21.07 0.38
N ARG A 140 15.47 20.49 1.56
CA ARG A 140 14.41 20.00 2.46
C ARG A 140 13.40 21.06 2.88
N PRO A 141 13.79 22.31 3.26
CA PRO A 141 12.84 23.35 3.61
C PRO A 141 11.93 23.72 2.42
N ALA A 142 12.51 23.90 1.23
CA ALA A 142 11.79 24.24 0.01
C ALA A 142 10.84 23.12 -0.43
N LEU A 143 11.30 21.87 -0.44
CA LEU A 143 10.46 20.69 -0.69
C LEU A 143 9.31 20.54 0.32
N THR A 144 9.53 21.00 1.56
CA THR A 144 8.49 20.97 2.59
C THR A 144 7.42 22.02 2.32
N ALA A 145 7.84 23.24 1.97
CA ALA A 145 6.94 24.32 1.58
C ALA A 145 6.15 23.97 0.31
N PHE A 146 6.83 23.44 -0.72
CA PHE A 146 6.21 23.01 -1.97
C PHE A 146 5.11 21.97 -1.72
N PHE A 147 5.41 20.91 -0.96
CA PHE A 147 4.41 19.89 -0.63
C PHE A 147 3.21 20.45 0.15
N LYS A 148 3.45 21.37 1.11
CA LYS A 148 2.36 22.02 1.85
C LYS A 148 1.45 22.81 0.92
N GLU A 149 2.02 23.53 -0.04
CA GLU A 149 1.23 24.28 -1.03
C GLU A 149 0.42 23.35 -1.93
N GLN A 150 1.01 22.24 -2.40
CA GLN A 150 0.28 21.23 -3.16
C GLN A 150 -0.91 20.66 -2.37
N MET A 151 -0.73 20.41 -1.06
CA MET A 151 -1.82 19.93 -0.21
C MET A 151 -2.93 20.97 0.00
N ARG A 152 -2.63 22.27 -0.04
CA ARG A 152 -3.69 23.31 0.04
C ARG A 152 -4.59 23.27 -1.19
N GLN A 153 -4.00 23.01 -2.36
CA GLN A 153 -4.73 22.90 -3.62
C GLN A 153 -5.40 21.54 -3.79
N GLN A 154 -4.78 20.47 -3.28
CA GLN A 154 -5.26 19.09 -3.38
C GLN A 154 -5.19 18.41 -2.00
N PRO A 155 -6.23 18.56 -1.15
CA PRO A 155 -6.20 18.01 0.21
C PRO A 155 -6.00 16.49 0.29
N ARG A 156 -6.47 15.75 -0.72
CA ARG A 156 -6.33 14.28 -0.83
C ARG A 156 -5.05 13.83 -1.55
N LEU A 157 -4.09 14.73 -1.79
CA LEU A 157 -2.83 14.39 -2.44
C LEU A 157 -2.06 13.24 -1.75
N PRO A 158 -2.00 13.15 -0.40
CA PRO A 158 -1.34 12.02 0.27
C PRO A 158 -1.99 10.66 -0.04
N GLU A 159 -3.32 10.61 -0.07
CA GLU A 159 -4.08 9.40 -0.44
C GLU A 159 -3.82 9.02 -1.89
N LYS A 160 -3.81 10.01 -2.79
CA LYS A 160 -3.48 9.81 -4.21
C LYS A 160 -2.07 9.27 -4.41
N HIS A 161 -1.07 9.85 -3.75
CA HIS A 161 0.31 9.34 -3.81
C HIS A 161 0.41 7.91 -3.26
N PHE A 162 -0.29 7.62 -2.18
CA PHE A 162 -0.33 6.27 -1.62
C PHE A 162 -0.94 5.26 -2.61
N LEU A 163 -2.07 5.58 -3.23
CA LEU A 163 -2.72 4.73 -4.23
C LEU A 163 -1.85 4.52 -5.47
N ASN A 164 -1.18 5.56 -5.97
CA ASN A 164 -0.23 5.43 -7.08
C ASN A 164 0.90 4.45 -6.74
N VAL A 165 1.50 4.59 -5.55
CA VAL A 165 2.53 3.65 -5.06
C VAL A 165 1.98 2.22 -4.90
N MET A 166 0.70 2.06 -4.55
CA MET A 166 0.07 0.73 -4.52
C MET A 166 -0.04 0.12 -5.91
N SER A 167 -0.50 0.89 -6.89
CA SER A 167 -0.69 0.49 -8.28
C SER A 167 0.64 0.10 -8.94
N ASP A 168 1.69 0.91 -8.74
CA ASP A 168 3.04 0.64 -9.27
C ASP A 168 3.70 -0.63 -8.71
N ALA A 169 3.15 -1.17 -7.62
CA ALA A 169 3.65 -2.34 -6.93
C ALA A 169 2.56 -3.43 -6.81
N ALA A 170 1.62 -3.48 -7.75
CA ALA A 170 0.48 -4.40 -7.72
C ALA A 170 0.90 -5.88 -7.66
N ASP A 171 2.06 -6.23 -8.23
CA ASP A 171 2.56 -7.61 -8.25
C ASP A 171 3.47 -7.97 -7.06
N MET A 172 3.71 -7.05 -6.12
CA MET A 172 4.55 -7.26 -4.93
C MET A 172 3.77 -7.90 -3.77
N ASP A 173 4.42 -8.81 -3.06
CA ASP A 173 3.87 -9.45 -1.85
C ASP A 173 4.09 -8.57 -0.60
N VAL A 174 5.23 -7.88 -0.54
CA VAL A 174 5.58 -6.93 0.53
C VAL A 174 5.98 -5.60 -0.05
N LEU A 175 5.40 -4.51 0.46
CA LEU A 175 5.73 -3.15 0.05
C LEU A 175 6.12 -2.33 1.27
N VAL A 176 7.36 -1.82 1.25
CA VAL A 176 7.91 -0.96 2.28
C VAL A 176 7.87 0.49 1.80
N ILE A 177 7.05 1.33 2.44
CA ILE A 177 6.89 2.74 2.05
C ILE A 177 7.62 3.62 3.04
N THR A 178 8.52 4.47 2.55
CA THR A 178 9.19 5.50 3.36
C THR A 178 8.71 6.91 2.98
N GLY A 179 9.08 7.90 3.80
CA GLY A 179 8.81 9.30 3.50
C GLY A 179 7.41 9.77 3.91
N MET A 180 6.69 8.97 4.70
CA MET A 180 5.43 9.38 5.33
C MET A 180 5.67 10.58 6.25
N ARG A 181 4.82 11.60 6.12
CA ARG A 181 4.84 12.82 6.96
C ARG A 181 3.68 12.89 7.97
N ASP A 182 2.69 12.00 7.83
CA ASP A 182 1.54 11.90 8.74
C ASP A 182 1.95 11.26 10.08
N GLU A 183 1.37 11.76 11.16
CA GLU A 183 1.55 11.27 12.53
C GLU A 183 0.77 9.99 12.82
N ALA A 184 -0.28 9.68 12.05
CA ALA A 184 -1.08 8.47 12.21
C ALA A 184 -1.49 7.85 10.86
N PRO A 185 -0.53 7.48 9.99
CA PRO A 185 -0.85 7.12 8.60
C PRO A 185 -1.72 5.87 8.47
N THR A 186 -1.70 4.96 9.45
CA THR A 186 -2.56 3.77 9.45
C THR A 186 -4.04 4.15 9.61
N ALA A 187 -4.34 5.11 10.50
CA ALA A 187 -5.72 5.59 10.68
C ALA A 187 -6.24 6.22 9.39
N THR A 188 -5.39 7.00 8.71
CA THR A 188 -5.75 7.71 7.48
C THR A 188 -5.83 6.78 6.26
N LEU A 189 -4.97 5.75 6.13
CA LEU A 189 -4.81 5.00 4.88
C LEU A 189 -5.36 3.57 4.88
N SER A 190 -5.67 3.00 6.06
CA SER A 190 -6.12 1.60 6.16
C SER A 190 -7.38 1.31 5.34
N HIS A 191 -8.31 2.27 5.28
CA HIS A 191 -9.56 2.15 4.53
C HIS A 191 -9.35 2.08 3.01
N LEU A 192 -8.22 2.58 2.49
CA LEU A 192 -7.88 2.55 1.07
C LEU A 192 -7.38 1.17 0.61
N VAL A 193 -6.95 0.33 1.55
CA VAL A 193 -6.39 -1.00 1.29
C VAL A 193 -7.04 -2.06 2.19
N PRO A 194 -8.38 -2.25 2.11
CA PRO A 194 -9.14 -3.11 3.02
C PRO A 194 -8.71 -4.59 2.94
N ASN A 195 -8.00 -4.96 1.88
CA ASN A 195 -7.53 -6.31 1.60
C ASN A 195 -6.02 -6.50 1.86
N SER A 196 -5.33 -5.52 2.45
CA SER A 196 -3.91 -5.59 2.76
C SER A 196 -3.68 -5.46 4.27
N ARG A 197 -2.57 -6.01 4.77
CA ARG A 197 -2.13 -5.74 6.14
C ARG A 197 -1.27 -4.49 6.12
N LEU A 198 -1.62 -3.50 6.93
CA LEU A 198 -0.88 -2.24 7.06
C LEU A 198 -0.17 -2.21 8.42
N LEU A 199 1.15 -2.13 8.42
CA LEU A 199 1.97 -1.98 9.63
C LEU A 199 2.62 -0.60 9.62
N ASP A 200 2.66 0.06 10.77
CA ASP A 200 3.36 1.33 10.97
C ASP A 200 4.54 1.13 11.90
N ILE A 201 5.75 1.39 11.40
CA ILE A 201 7.01 1.22 12.12
C ILE A 201 7.71 2.56 12.23
N ARG A 202 7.89 3.05 13.46
CA ARG A 202 8.65 4.27 13.74
C ARG A 202 10.10 3.91 14.08
N VAL A 203 11.03 4.36 13.26
CA VAL A 203 12.48 4.27 13.50
C VAL A 203 12.94 5.51 14.28
N THR A 204 13.61 5.30 15.40
CA THR A 204 14.15 6.35 16.26
C THR A 204 15.67 6.21 16.38
N ALA A 205 16.34 7.33 16.65
CA ALA A 205 17.76 7.37 16.97
C ALA A 205 18.00 8.56 17.90
N SER A 206 19.07 8.51 18.70
CA SER A 206 19.44 9.64 19.55
C SER A 206 19.80 10.87 18.70
N GLU A 207 19.59 12.06 19.27
CA GLU A 207 19.90 13.31 18.57
C GLU A 207 21.38 13.41 18.17
N LYS A 208 22.29 12.94 19.05
CA LYS A 208 23.73 12.83 18.76
C LYS A 208 24.00 11.99 17.50
N THR A 209 23.38 10.82 17.41
CA THR A 209 23.51 9.92 16.25
C THR A 209 22.94 10.56 14.98
N ARG A 210 21.80 11.24 15.08
CA ARG A 210 21.18 11.93 13.94
C ARG A 210 22.06 13.06 13.42
N GLN A 211 22.63 13.87 14.31
CA GLN A 211 23.52 14.98 13.95
C GLN A 211 24.81 14.48 13.31
N ALA A 212 25.47 13.48 13.91
CA ALA A 212 26.66 12.87 13.34
C ALA A 212 26.40 12.39 11.90
N ARG A 213 25.30 11.66 11.69
CA ARG A 213 24.89 11.17 10.36
C ARG A 213 24.51 12.28 9.38
N ARG A 214 24.12 13.47 9.84
CA ARG A 214 23.81 14.64 8.96
C ARG A 214 25.07 15.42 8.59
N LYS A 215 26.10 15.40 9.44
CA LYS A 215 27.35 16.18 9.26
C LYS A 215 28.44 15.44 8.48
N CYS A 216 28.43 14.11 8.41
CA CYS A 216 29.48 13.30 7.75
C CYS A 216 29.38 13.25 6.21
N GLN A 217 29.07 14.35 5.52
CA GLN A 217 29.08 14.40 4.05
C GLN A 217 29.93 15.55 3.48
N VAL A 218 30.76 16.17 4.30
CA VAL A 218 31.83 17.05 3.82
C VAL A 218 33.11 16.23 3.86
N ASN A 219 33.67 15.98 2.68
CA ASN A 219 34.94 15.29 2.37
C ASN A 219 34.83 13.79 2.05
N ASP A 220 34.50 13.50 0.79
CA ASP A 220 35.16 12.44 0.02
C ASP A 220 35.38 13.02 -1.39
N ASN A 221 36.48 13.77 -1.54
CA ASN A 221 37.11 14.18 -2.80
C ASN A 221 38.57 14.51 -2.46
N ASP A 222 39.41 13.47 -2.40
CA ASP A 222 40.84 13.53 -2.69
C ASP A 222 41.12 12.58 -3.85
#